data_AF-A0A972IFQ3-F1
#
_entry.id   AF-A0A972IFQ3-F1
#
_cell.length_a   1.000
_cell.length_b   1.000
_cell.length_c   1.000
_cell.angle_alpha   90.00
_cell.angle_beta   90.00
_cell.angle_gamma   90.00
#
_symmetry.space_group_name_H-M   'P 1'
#
loop_
_entity.id
_entity.type
_entity.pdbx_description
1 polymer ?
#
loop_
_entity_poly.entity_id
_entity_poly.type
_entity_poly.pdbx_seq_one_letter_code
_entity_poly.pdbx_strand_id
1 'polypeptide(L)'
;MQNTAAAEPPAAEGTAADCPPQPGRLWSRVMSWSAWAILAGYIVVLVLRVQVKRRSVTHPAELTLGDLLRWRQLLAESLAAFVQTGLCFFLFGFLVAAAIGAAPAGRSAARGAVGWGTFLARWLLIGALGAGLWVSLCLAETGRLPGLALSFVPLAGYLPGLWVGRGLACGPRAAAWLVPKLALGLAVAAAGLAALGLLTTARQPLALDVPQVTSADKRRLVEILKRPKPLEGGSRSLYLAENDLNLILAMGMAQVVPGGKGLIALDEGTISAVVSLPLNESAGLRRWYLNGQAAWQLELEGERLKVRFLHCRIGRLAVPQFLLDQTLDAMTVMVLGDRDLKAVVAALGALRVHSDGVEAVLVSRGLVDRVLPSLVARLGRNPGMAVRTAVYYRHLIVAARQFPQEGRFSAFLRAAFTLARTRSRENDPMLENRAAILALAILLGHRQIEHLVGPVSDDALRSEARRLMGRVTLRGRPDWCRHYFVSAALALLSNESLSDEAGLLKEELDAGRGGSGFSFSDLIADRAGTQFALAATRDEAAARRMQSRLADGFQLGLVFPEAADLPEGISDEQLEKDYGGVGGAEYNQVIGEIERRLAGCEGLQ
;
A
#
# COMPACT_ATOMS: atom_id res chain seq x y z
N MET A 1 81.20 -72.69 31.10
CA MET A 1 80.92 -74.13 31.27
C MET A 1 79.47 -74.38 30.86
N GLN A 2 79.18 -75.51 30.21
CA GLN A 2 77.88 -76.20 30.00
C GLN A 2 76.61 -75.32 29.85
N ASN A 3 75.93 -75.18 28.70
CA ASN A 3 75.42 -76.15 27.71
C ASN A 3 74.20 -76.99 28.14
N THR A 4 72.99 -76.59 27.72
CA THR A 4 71.86 -77.45 27.30
C THR A 4 70.77 -76.62 26.61
N ALA A 5 70.00 -77.25 25.71
CA ALA A 5 68.84 -76.67 25.01
C ALA A 5 67.67 -77.68 25.04
N ALA A 6 66.41 -77.21 24.97
CA ALA A 6 65.25 -77.95 24.42
C ALA A 6 63.94 -77.14 24.52
N ALA A 7 62.99 -77.47 23.64
CA ALA A 7 61.73 -76.79 23.34
C ALA A 7 60.49 -77.18 24.20
N GLU A 8 59.48 -76.29 24.18
CA GLU A 8 58.00 -76.51 24.08
C GLU A 8 57.20 -77.48 25.00
N PRO A 9 55.84 -77.37 25.05
CA PRO A 9 54.95 -76.24 24.74
C PRO A 9 54.21 -75.77 26.04
N PRO A 10 52.91 -76.00 26.38
CA PRO A 10 51.67 -76.36 25.67
C PRO A 10 50.73 -75.14 25.40
N ALA A 11 49.44 -75.37 25.12
CA ALA A 11 48.38 -74.36 24.96
C ALA A 11 47.20 -74.58 25.95
N ALA A 12 46.43 -73.52 26.25
CA ALA A 12 45.09 -73.63 26.86
C ALA A 12 44.24 -72.37 26.53
N GLU A 13 42.93 -72.58 26.39
CA GLU A 13 41.96 -71.57 25.93
C GLU A 13 41.53 -70.58 27.02
N GLY A 14 41.10 -69.39 26.63
CA GLY A 14 40.73 -68.30 27.54
C GLY A 14 39.80 -67.27 26.92
N THR A 15 38.59 -67.72 26.56
CA THR A 15 37.34 -66.95 26.38
C THR A 15 37.43 -65.46 25.98
N ALA A 16 36.97 -65.17 24.76
CA ALA A 16 36.57 -63.81 24.38
C ALA A 16 35.39 -63.34 25.26
N ALA A 17 35.66 -62.45 26.20
CA ALA A 17 34.63 -61.76 26.99
C ALA A 17 34.27 -60.42 26.33
N ASP A 18 32.97 -60.22 26.08
CA ASP A 18 32.43 -59.00 25.48
C ASP A 18 32.86 -57.73 26.24
N CYS A 19 33.52 -56.82 25.54
CA CYS A 19 33.73 -55.47 26.04
C CYS A 19 32.50 -54.62 25.70
N PRO A 20 31.70 -54.14 26.69
CA PRO A 20 30.46 -53.44 26.41
C PRO A 20 30.73 -52.14 25.64
N PRO A 21 29.84 -51.75 24.69
CA PRO A 21 30.08 -50.60 23.84
C PRO A 21 30.13 -49.31 24.68
N GLN A 22 31.25 -48.58 24.59
CA GLN A 22 31.47 -47.33 25.31
C GLN A 22 30.26 -46.37 25.13
N PRO A 23 29.57 -45.96 26.22
CA PRO A 23 28.25 -45.31 26.12
C PRO A 23 28.25 -44.01 25.30
N GLY A 24 29.38 -43.29 25.27
CA GLY A 24 29.53 -42.07 24.48
C GLY A 24 29.35 -42.24 22.96
N ARG A 25 29.69 -43.41 22.37
CA ARG A 25 29.57 -43.61 20.92
C ARG A 25 28.13 -43.89 20.47
N LEU A 26 27.38 -44.61 21.31
CA LEU A 26 25.94 -44.85 21.10
C LEU A 26 25.17 -43.53 21.19
N TRP A 27 25.41 -42.75 22.24
CA TRP A 27 24.79 -41.44 22.44
C TRP A 27 25.06 -40.47 21.26
N SER A 28 26.31 -40.38 20.79
CA SER A 28 26.63 -39.53 19.64
C SER A 28 25.95 -39.95 18.34
N ARG A 29 25.76 -41.27 18.12
CA ARG A 29 25.05 -41.79 16.95
C ARG A 29 23.56 -41.49 17.03
N VAL A 30 22.93 -41.74 18.18
CA VAL A 30 21.51 -41.44 18.41
C VAL A 30 21.23 -39.95 18.20
N MET A 31 22.03 -39.04 18.79
CA MET A 31 21.85 -37.60 18.57
C MET A 31 21.99 -37.18 17.09
N SER A 32 22.94 -37.75 16.34
CA SER A 32 23.09 -37.45 14.90
C SER A 32 21.88 -37.94 14.10
N TRP A 33 21.40 -39.16 14.34
CA TRP A 33 20.21 -39.70 13.66
C TRP A 33 18.94 -38.90 14.00
N SER A 34 18.74 -38.50 15.25
CA SER A 34 17.65 -37.59 15.64
C SER A 34 17.78 -36.23 14.97
N ALA A 35 18.98 -35.65 14.86
CA ALA A 35 19.21 -34.39 14.16
C ALA A 35 18.92 -34.50 12.65
N TRP A 36 19.26 -35.62 11.99
CA TRP A 36 18.89 -35.88 10.60
C TRP A 36 17.38 -36.01 10.41
N ALA A 37 16.67 -36.70 11.31
CA ALA A 37 15.21 -36.81 11.25
C ALA A 37 14.51 -35.44 11.44
N ILE A 38 14.98 -34.64 12.40
CA ILE A 38 14.48 -33.28 12.64
C ILE A 38 14.77 -32.37 11.43
N LEU A 39 15.97 -32.47 10.84
CA LEU A 39 16.36 -31.71 9.64
C LEU A 39 15.46 -32.06 8.44
N ALA A 40 15.18 -33.35 8.20
CA ALA A 40 14.29 -33.80 7.14
C ALA A 40 12.85 -33.27 7.35
N GLY A 41 12.31 -33.40 8.57
CA GLY A 41 11.01 -32.84 8.92
C GLY A 41 10.95 -31.32 8.76
N TYR A 42 12.02 -30.61 9.11
CA TYR A 42 12.11 -29.16 8.96
C TYR A 42 12.13 -28.71 7.49
N ILE A 43 12.84 -29.43 6.60
CA ILE A 43 12.80 -29.19 5.15
C ILE A 43 11.38 -29.37 4.60
N VAL A 44 10.66 -30.41 5.03
CA VAL A 44 9.25 -30.63 4.64
C VAL A 44 8.36 -29.46 5.11
N VAL A 45 8.55 -28.95 6.32
CA VAL A 45 7.82 -27.77 6.83
C VAL A 45 8.12 -26.52 5.99
N LEU A 46 9.38 -26.28 5.58
CA LEU A 46 9.73 -25.16 4.71
C LEU A 46 9.06 -25.26 3.32
N VAL A 47 9.03 -26.46 2.73
CA VAL A 47 8.39 -26.72 1.43
C VAL A 47 6.86 -26.55 1.55
N LEU A 48 6.24 -27.10 2.59
CA LEU A 48 4.80 -26.94 2.84
C LEU A 48 4.43 -25.47 3.07
N ARG A 49 5.27 -24.71 3.78
CA ARG A 49 5.07 -23.26 3.98
C ARG A 49 5.05 -22.51 2.64
N VAL A 50 5.96 -22.83 1.71
CA VAL A 50 5.95 -22.25 0.34
C VAL A 50 4.70 -22.68 -0.43
N GLN A 51 4.29 -23.95 -0.36
CA GLN A 51 3.08 -24.42 -1.05
C GLN A 51 1.79 -23.79 -0.51
N VAL A 52 1.66 -23.63 0.81
CA VAL A 52 0.53 -22.92 1.44
C VAL A 52 0.51 -21.45 1.01
N LYS A 53 1.66 -20.76 1.06
CA LYS A 53 1.78 -19.37 0.61
C LYS A 53 1.39 -19.24 -0.88
N ARG A 54 1.87 -20.14 -1.74
CA ARG A 54 1.51 -20.17 -3.17
C ARG A 54 0.02 -20.46 -3.41
N ARG A 55 -0.65 -21.22 -2.55
CA ARG A 55 -2.10 -21.45 -2.60
C ARG A 55 -2.94 -20.30 -2.04
N SER A 56 -2.42 -19.52 -1.09
CA SER A 56 -3.12 -18.34 -0.56
C SER A 56 -2.96 -17.10 -1.45
N VAL A 57 -1.94 -17.08 -2.33
CA VAL A 57 -1.72 -16.05 -3.35
C VAL A 57 -2.49 -16.44 -4.63
N THR A 58 -3.83 -16.51 -4.54
CA THR A 58 -4.73 -16.73 -5.71
C THR A 58 -4.87 -15.49 -6.59
N HIS A 59 -4.49 -14.33 -6.07
CA HIS A 59 -4.03 -13.20 -6.88
C HIS A 59 -2.57 -12.96 -6.48
N PRO A 60 -1.64 -12.73 -7.42
CA PRO A 60 -0.38 -12.09 -7.05
C PRO A 60 -0.73 -10.82 -6.28
N ALA A 61 -0.04 -10.58 -5.16
CA ALA A 61 -0.10 -9.28 -4.49
C ALA A 61 0.64 -8.27 -5.37
N GLU A 62 0.00 -7.85 -6.46
CA GLU A 62 0.35 -6.68 -7.23
C GLU A 62 0.28 -5.51 -6.27
N LEU A 63 1.44 -5.11 -5.73
CA LEU A 63 1.58 -3.97 -4.84
C LEU A 63 0.99 -2.76 -5.55
N THR A 64 -0.17 -2.30 -5.08
CA THR A 64 -0.90 -1.24 -5.77
C THR A 64 -0.32 0.11 -5.38
N LEU A 65 -0.63 1.15 -6.17
CA LEU A 65 -0.33 2.52 -5.77
C LEU A 65 -0.99 2.91 -4.43
N GLY A 66 -2.10 2.23 -4.06
CA GLY A 66 -2.75 2.38 -2.75
C GLY A 66 -1.96 1.79 -1.59
N ASP A 67 -1.06 0.84 -1.84
CA ASP A 67 -0.21 0.25 -0.80
C ASP A 67 1.03 1.10 -0.52
N LEU A 68 1.47 1.95 -1.48
CA LEU A 68 2.46 3.01 -1.22
C LEU A 68 1.96 4.02 -0.16
N LEU A 69 0.65 4.30 -0.08
CA LEU A 69 0.08 5.10 1.01
C LEU A 69 0.29 4.44 2.39
N ARG A 70 0.52 3.13 2.41
CA ARG A 70 0.85 2.32 3.60
C ARG A 70 2.33 1.91 3.63
N TRP A 71 3.24 2.69 3.02
CA TRP A 71 4.66 2.37 2.93
C TRP A 71 5.31 1.99 4.27
N ARG A 72 4.93 2.63 5.39
CA ARG A 72 5.42 2.27 6.74
C ARG A 72 5.06 0.83 7.12
N GLN A 73 3.84 0.40 6.81
CA GLN A 73 3.36 -0.95 7.08
C GLN A 73 4.02 -1.95 6.14
N LEU A 74 4.09 -1.67 4.83
CA LEU A 74 4.83 -2.49 3.86
C LEU A 74 6.30 -2.70 4.28
N LEU A 75 6.96 -1.65 4.75
CA LEU A 75 8.35 -1.71 5.21
C LEU A 75 8.47 -2.57 6.48
N ALA A 76 7.54 -2.44 7.42
CA ALA A 76 7.50 -3.28 8.62
C ALA A 76 7.23 -4.76 8.31
N GLU A 77 6.28 -5.05 7.42
CA GLU A 77 5.96 -6.42 6.96
C GLU A 77 7.12 -7.04 6.17
N SER A 78 7.77 -6.26 5.31
CA SER A 78 8.97 -6.68 4.57
C SER A 78 10.14 -6.97 5.52
N LEU A 79 10.38 -6.09 6.50
CA LEU A 79 11.41 -6.28 7.52
C LEU A 79 11.13 -7.54 8.36
N ALA A 80 9.87 -7.75 8.78
CA ALA A 80 9.46 -8.95 9.50
C ALA A 80 9.67 -10.22 8.65
N ALA A 81 9.35 -10.19 7.36
CA ALA A 81 9.58 -11.30 6.43
C ALA A 81 11.08 -11.59 6.24
N PHE A 82 11.94 -10.57 6.14
CA PHE A 82 13.39 -10.75 6.10
C PHE A 82 13.94 -11.36 7.40
N VAL A 83 13.54 -10.83 8.57
CA VAL A 83 13.94 -11.36 9.88
C VAL A 83 13.49 -12.82 10.04
N GLN A 84 12.25 -13.14 9.68
CA GLN A 84 11.73 -14.51 9.74
C GLN A 84 12.48 -15.44 8.79
N THR A 85 12.84 -14.99 7.58
CA THR A 85 13.62 -15.79 6.62
C THR A 85 15.03 -16.06 7.14
N GLY A 86 15.71 -15.03 7.68
CA GLY A 86 17.01 -15.19 8.32
C GLY A 86 16.98 -16.17 9.50
N LEU A 87 15.95 -16.09 10.36
CA LEU A 87 15.74 -17.03 11.47
C LEU A 87 15.50 -18.47 11.00
N CYS A 88 14.72 -18.68 9.94
CA CYS A 88 14.51 -20.02 9.37
C CYS A 88 15.82 -20.62 8.84
N PHE A 89 16.63 -19.84 8.12
CA PHE A 89 17.92 -20.31 7.62
C PHE A 89 18.96 -20.47 8.72
N PHE A 90 18.91 -19.68 9.80
CA PHE A 90 19.70 -19.90 11.01
C PHE A 90 19.39 -21.26 11.64
N LEU A 91 18.10 -21.59 11.82
CA LEU A 91 17.70 -22.89 12.35
C LEU A 91 18.11 -24.03 11.41
N PHE A 92 17.99 -23.85 10.09
CA PHE A 92 18.48 -24.81 9.09
C PHE A 92 19.99 -25.04 9.21
N GLY A 93 20.80 -23.98 9.29
CA GLY A 93 22.25 -24.08 9.47
C GLY A 93 22.64 -24.77 10.78
N PHE A 94 21.94 -24.44 11.86
CA PHE A 94 22.11 -25.10 13.16
C PHE A 94 21.83 -26.60 13.10
N LEU A 95 20.71 -27.00 12.50
CA LEU A 95 20.34 -28.41 12.34
C LEU A 95 21.30 -29.17 11.42
N VAL A 96 21.77 -28.56 10.33
CA VAL A 96 22.82 -29.14 9.47
C VAL A 96 24.12 -29.36 10.25
N ALA A 97 24.55 -28.40 11.07
CA ALA A 97 25.74 -28.55 11.90
C ALA A 97 25.59 -29.66 12.96
N ALA A 98 24.40 -29.78 13.58
CA ALA A 98 24.09 -30.85 14.53
C ALA A 98 24.06 -32.24 13.85
N ALA A 99 23.47 -32.34 12.66
CA ALA A 99 23.35 -33.57 11.88
C ALA A 99 24.70 -34.10 11.37
N ILE A 100 25.59 -33.19 10.92
CA ILE A 100 26.96 -33.53 10.48
C ILE A 100 27.87 -33.88 11.66
N GLY A 101 27.59 -33.33 12.85
CA GLY A 101 28.32 -33.57 14.09
C GLY A 101 29.69 -32.89 14.17
N ALA A 102 30.20 -32.76 15.40
CA ALA A 102 31.60 -32.38 15.61
C ALA A 102 32.50 -33.57 15.24
N ALA A 103 33.38 -33.39 14.25
CA ALA A 103 34.47 -34.34 14.02
C ALA A 103 35.30 -34.46 15.32
N PRO A 104 35.61 -35.68 15.80
CA PRO A 104 36.20 -35.86 17.12
C PRO A 104 37.58 -35.20 17.20
N ALA A 105 37.68 -34.17 18.04
CA ALA A 105 38.94 -33.55 18.43
C ALA A 105 39.69 -34.48 19.40
N GLY A 106 40.14 -35.64 18.89
CA GLY A 106 40.63 -36.75 19.69
C GLY A 106 41.81 -37.49 19.05
N ARG A 107 43.01 -36.93 19.23
CA ARG A 107 44.31 -37.62 19.14
C ARG A 107 44.53 -38.56 17.94
N SER A 108 44.75 -38.01 16.75
CA SER A 108 45.60 -38.65 15.74
C SER A 108 46.78 -37.73 15.38
N ALA A 109 47.79 -37.71 16.23
CA ALA A 109 49.14 -37.29 15.87
C ALA A 109 49.80 -38.37 14.99
N ALA A 110 49.19 -38.64 13.83
CA ALA A 110 49.66 -39.56 12.82
C ALA A 110 49.51 -38.86 11.46
N ARG A 111 50.62 -38.77 10.72
CA ARG A 111 50.74 -37.89 9.54
C ARG A 111 49.85 -38.38 8.41
N GLY A 112 49.10 -37.46 7.84
CA GLY A 112 48.37 -37.63 6.60
C GLY A 112 47.73 -36.30 6.27
N ALA A 113 48.17 -35.66 5.17
CA ALA A 113 47.68 -34.33 4.82
C ALA A 113 46.21 -34.42 4.41
N VAL A 114 45.30 -34.21 5.38
CA VAL A 114 43.94 -33.73 5.12
C VAL A 114 44.10 -32.31 4.60
N GLY A 115 44.46 -32.22 3.31
CA GLY A 115 44.94 -30.99 2.70
C GLY A 115 43.91 -29.88 2.83
N TRP A 116 44.38 -28.63 2.85
CA TRP A 116 43.53 -27.44 2.96
C TRP A 116 42.34 -27.49 1.98
N GLY A 117 42.53 -28.05 0.79
CA GLY A 117 41.49 -28.30 -0.20
C GLY A 117 40.36 -29.26 0.22
N THR A 118 40.60 -30.31 1.01
CA THR A 118 39.52 -31.21 1.47
C THR A 118 38.69 -30.59 2.59
N PHE A 119 39.33 -29.79 3.44
CA PHE A 119 38.62 -28.92 4.40
C PHE A 119 37.76 -27.89 3.65
N LEU A 120 38.37 -27.15 2.71
CA LEU A 120 37.68 -26.13 1.92
C LEU A 120 36.52 -26.70 1.09
N ALA A 121 36.72 -27.83 0.42
CA ALA A 121 35.70 -28.53 -0.36
C ALA A 121 34.50 -28.96 0.50
N ARG A 122 34.75 -29.46 1.72
CA ARG A 122 33.66 -29.81 2.66
C ARG A 122 32.87 -28.59 3.10
N TRP A 123 33.53 -27.44 3.32
CA TRP A 123 32.85 -26.19 3.64
C TRP A 123 32.09 -25.59 2.45
N LEU A 124 32.64 -25.68 1.24
CA LEU A 124 31.96 -25.30 -0.01
C LEU A 124 30.72 -26.15 -0.25
N LEU A 125 30.78 -27.47 -0.03
CA LEU A 125 29.63 -28.38 -0.16
C LEU A 125 28.51 -28.04 0.85
N ILE A 126 28.87 -27.72 2.09
CA ILE A 126 27.91 -27.29 3.13
C ILE A 126 27.29 -25.94 2.78
N GLY A 127 28.09 -24.96 2.33
CA GLY A 127 27.58 -23.68 1.83
C GLY A 127 26.63 -23.85 0.63
N ALA A 128 26.96 -24.76 -0.29
CA ALA A 128 26.15 -25.08 -1.46
C ALA A 128 24.81 -25.74 -1.10
N LEU A 129 24.72 -26.51 -0.01
CA LEU A 129 23.44 -27.03 0.49
C LEU A 129 22.50 -25.91 0.98
N GLY A 130 23.03 -24.91 1.70
CA GLY A 130 22.27 -23.73 2.12
C GLY A 130 21.78 -22.90 0.93
N ALA A 131 22.68 -22.59 -0.01
CA ALA A 131 22.36 -21.85 -1.23
C ALA A 131 21.39 -22.63 -2.14
N GLY A 132 21.61 -23.94 -2.32
CA GLY A 132 20.77 -24.81 -3.13
C GLY A 132 19.34 -24.90 -2.61
N LEU A 133 19.15 -25.07 -1.29
CA LEU A 133 17.81 -25.08 -0.70
C LEU A 133 17.09 -23.73 -0.92
N TRP A 134 17.79 -22.60 -0.78
CA TRP A 134 17.20 -21.28 -1.07
C TRP A 134 16.77 -21.16 -2.54
N VAL A 135 17.63 -21.51 -3.49
CA VAL A 135 17.32 -21.49 -4.92
C VAL A 135 16.12 -22.40 -5.23
N SER A 136 16.06 -23.60 -4.65
CA SER A 136 14.92 -24.52 -4.80
C SER A 136 13.61 -23.95 -4.24
N LEU A 137 13.64 -23.30 -3.07
CA LEU A 137 12.46 -22.67 -2.48
C LEU A 137 11.98 -21.47 -3.33
N CYS A 138 12.89 -20.62 -3.82
CA CYS A 138 12.54 -19.50 -4.71
C CYS A 138 11.97 -19.96 -6.05
N LEU A 139 12.51 -21.03 -6.64
CA LEU A 139 11.95 -21.64 -7.86
C LEU A 139 10.55 -22.24 -7.59
N ALA A 140 10.34 -22.90 -6.45
CA ALA A 140 9.04 -23.45 -6.08
C ALA A 140 7.97 -22.38 -5.79
N GLU A 141 8.38 -21.22 -5.27
CA GLU A 141 7.52 -20.08 -4.95
C GLU A 141 7.21 -19.19 -6.16
N THR A 142 8.24 -18.82 -6.93
CA THR A 142 8.17 -17.75 -7.96
C THR A 142 8.39 -18.24 -9.40
N GLY A 143 8.89 -19.46 -9.59
CA GLY A 143 9.31 -19.96 -10.90
C GLY A 143 10.56 -19.30 -11.48
N ARG A 144 11.25 -18.42 -10.73
CA ARG A 144 12.46 -17.71 -11.16
C ARG A 144 13.64 -17.98 -10.22
N LEU A 145 14.86 -17.79 -10.73
CA LEU A 145 16.06 -17.81 -9.90
C LEU A 145 16.10 -16.55 -9.01
N PRO A 146 16.54 -16.65 -7.74
CA PRO A 146 16.64 -15.51 -6.85
C PRO A 146 17.78 -14.56 -7.26
N GLY A 147 17.54 -13.26 -7.16
CA GLY A 147 18.58 -12.25 -7.29
C GLY A 147 19.66 -12.38 -6.21
N LEU A 148 20.85 -11.83 -6.50
CA LEU A 148 22.00 -11.89 -5.58
C LEU A 148 21.70 -11.20 -4.23
N ALA A 149 20.93 -10.10 -4.23
CA ALA A 149 20.59 -9.39 -3.00
C ALA A 149 19.58 -10.16 -2.13
N LEU A 150 18.56 -10.76 -2.76
CA LEU A 150 17.57 -11.62 -2.08
C LEU A 150 18.23 -12.85 -1.45
N SER A 151 19.32 -13.34 -2.03
CA SER A 151 20.10 -14.47 -1.51
C SER A 151 20.99 -14.13 -0.31
N PHE A 152 21.20 -12.84 0.00
CA PHE A 152 22.04 -12.43 1.12
C PHE A 152 21.41 -12.77 2.49
N VAL A 153 20.12 -12.48 2.67
CA VAL A 153 19.39 -12.72 3.95
C VAL A 153 19.41 -14.18 4.41
N PRO A 154 19.08 -15.19 3.58
CA PRO A 154 19.15 -16.60 3.99
C PRO A 154 20.59 -17.05 4.25
N LEU A 155 21.58 -16.59 3.46
CA LEU A 155 23.00 -16.92 3.71
C LEU A 155 23.52 -16.30 5.03
N ALA A 156 23.12 -15.07 5.31
CA ALA A 156 23.42 -14.36 6.56
C ALA A 156 22.73 -14.98 7.79
N GLY A 157 21.64 -15.72 7.61
CA GLY A 157 21.07 -16.59 8.65
C GLY A 157 21.83 -17.93 8.77
N TYR A 158 22.04 -18.60 7.64
CA TYR A 158 22.61 -19.95 7.57
C TYR A 158 24.02 -20.07 8.16
N LEU A 159 24.92 -19.14 7.81
CA LEU A 159 26.32 -19.22 8.23
C LEU A 159 26.50 -19.06 9.76
N PRO A 160 25.87 -18.08 10.45
CA PRO A 160 25.85 -18.05 11.91
C PRO A 160 25.18 -19.27 12.54
N GLY A 161 24.09 -19.78 11.96
CA GLY A 161 23.42 -20.99 12.46
C GLY A 161 24.36 -22.20 12.48
N LEU A 162 25.07 -22.41 11.38
CA LEU A 162 26.05 -23.49 11.24
C LEU A 162 27.24 -23.33 12.20
N TRP A 163 27.70 -22.11 12.39
CA TRP A 163 28.79 -21.78 13.33
C TRP A 163 28.39 -22.03 14.79
N VAL A 164 27.19 -21.61 15.20
CA VAL A 164 26.63 -21.83 16.54
C VAL A 164 26.41 -23.31 16.82
N GLY A 165 25.75 -24.03 15.90
CA GLY A 165 25.47 -25.46 16.06
C GLY A 165 26.76 -26.29 16.19
N ARG A 166 27.80 -25.97 15.41
CA ARG A 166 29.10 -26.61 15.51
C ARG A 166 29.80 -26.31 16.83
N GLY A 167 29.79 -25.05 17.29
CA GLY A 167 30.44 -24.65 18.53
C GLY A 167 29.85 -25.33 19.78
N LEU A 168 28.53 -25.52 19.79
CA LEU A 168 27.83 -26.28 20.83
C LEU A 168 28.14 -27.79 20.75
N ALA A 169 28.21 -28.37 19.55
CA ALA A 169 28.59 -29.76 19.34
C ALA A 169 30.05 -30.08 19.77
N CYS A 170 30.91 -29.07 19.91
CA CYS A 170 32.29 -29.22 20.40
C CYS A 170 32.43 -29.24 21.95
N GLY A 171 31.33 -29.21 22.70
CA GLY A 171 31.31 -29.42 24.16
C GLY A 171 31.31 -28.14 25.00
N PRO A 172 31.13 -28.24 26.33
CA PRO A 172 30.77 -27.11 27.20
C PRO A 172 31.83 -26.00 27.27
N ARG A 173 33.12 -26.34 27.16
CA ARG A 173 34.20 -25.34 27.10
C ARG A 173 34.18 -24.56 25.77
N ALA A 174 33.84 -25.20 24.66
CA ALA A 174 33.68 -24.52 23.37
C ALA A 174 32.43 -23.64 23.36
N ALA A 175 31.33 -24.09 23.98
CA ALA A 175 30.12 -23.32 24.20
C ALA A 175 30.37 -22.05 25.05
N ALA A 176 31.15 -22.14 26.13
CA ALA A 176 31.51 -20.98 26.94
C ALA A 176 32.28 -19.91 26.14
N TRP A 177 33.17 -20.33 25.24
CA TRP A 177 33.89 -19.44 24.31
C TRP A 177 33.04 -18.95 23.11
N LEU A 178 31.85 -19.51 22.90
CA LEU A 178 30.90 -19.05 21.89
C LEU A 178 30.17 -17.79 22.35
N VAL A 179 29.79 -17.70 23.63
CA VAL A 179 29.05 -16.57 24.22
C VAL A 179 29.72 -15.21 23.98
N PRO A 180 31.01 -14.97 24.30
CA PRO A 180 31.64 -13.68 24.05
C PRO A 180 31.80 -13.37 22.55
N LYS A 181 31.95 -14.40 21.70
CA LYS A 181 32.04 -14.22 20.24
C LYS A 181 30.69 -13.88 19.62
N LEU A 182 29.60 -14.46 20.12
CA LEU A 182 28.23 -14.09 19.76
C LEU A 182 27.90 -12.68 20.24
N ALA A 183 28.26 -12.32 21.47
CA ALA A 183 28.08 -10.97 22.00
C ALA A 183 28.84 -9.93 21.17
N LEU A 184 30.09 -10.22 20.78
CA LEU A 184 30.87 -9.37 19.88
C LEU A 184 30.23 -9.28 18.48
N GLY A 185 29.79 -10.40 17.90
CA GLY A 185 29.13 -10.41 16.59
C GLY A 185 27.81 -9.62 16.58
N LEU A 186 27.01 -9.74 17.64
CA LEU A 186 25.79 -8.95 17.85
C LEU A 186 26.12 -7.47 18.06
N ALA A 187 27.16 -7.13 18.82
CA ALA A 187 27.58 -5.75 19.03
C ALA A 187 28.08 -5.11 17.72
N VAL A 188 28.86 -5.84 16.91
CA VAL A 188 29.31 -5.38 15.58
C VAL A 188 28.14 -5.22 14.62
N ALA A 189 27.18 -6.16 14.60
CA ALA A 189 25.97 -6.05 13.79
C ALA A 189 25.10 -4.85 14.21
N ALA A 190 24.90 -4.65 15.52
CA ALA A 190 24.16 -3.51 16.07
C ALA A 190 24.88 -2.17 15.77
N ALA A 191 26.20 -2.11 15.89
CA ALA A 191 26.99 -0.95 15.53
C ALA A 191 26.93 -0.67 14.02
N GLY A 192 26.97 -1.71 13.17
CA GLY A 192 26.80 -1.59 11.72
C GLY A 192 25.42 -1.08 11.32
N LEU A 193 24.35 -1.59 11.95
CA LEU A 193 22.98 -1.10 11.76
C LEU A 193 22.80 0.34 12.25
N ALA A 194 23.39 0.70 13.41
CA ALA A 194 23.39 2.06 13.91
C ALA A 194 24.15 3.02 13.00
N ALA A 195 25.31 2.61 12.48
CA ALA A 195 26.08 3.37 11.49
C ALA A 195 25.30 3.54 10.18
N LEU A 196 24.64 2.48 9.67
CA LEU A 196 23.79 2.56 8.48
C LEU A 196 22.61 3.52 8.69
N GLY A 197 21.96 3.48 9.86
CA GLY A 197 20.92 4.43 10.25
C GLY A 197 21.44 5.88 10.29
N LEU A 198 22.61 6.11 10.88
CA LEU A 198 23.26 7.43 10.93
C LEU A 198 23.76 7.94 9.56
N LEU A 199 24.06 7.04 8.62
CA LEU A 199 24.47 7.39 7.26
C LEU A 199 23.29 7.67 6.34
N THR A 200 22.17 6.96 6.51
CA THR A 200 20.96 7.13 5.68
C THR A 200 20.06 8.26 6.18
N THR A 201 20.01 8.52 7.49
CA THR A 201 19.12 9.52 8.09
C THR A 201 19.84 10.84 8.43
N ALA A 202 19.09 11.94 8.38
CA ALA A 202 19.52 13.29 8.75
C ALA A 202 18.64 13.87 9.87
N ARG A 203 19.18 14.82 10.64
CA ARG A 203 18.44 15.56 11.69
C ARG A 203 17.71 16.80 11.19
N GLN A 204 17.95 17.20 9.94
CA GLN A 204 17.35 18.34 9.29
C GLN A 204 16.82 17.91 7.91
N PRO A 205 15.68 18.46 7.46
CA PRO A 205 15.23 18.25 6.09
C PRO A 205 16.22 18.88 5.11
N LEU A 206 16.20 18.43 3.87
CA LEU A 206 16.90 19.15 2.81
C LEU A 206 16.20 20.49 2.56
N ALA A 207 16.98 21.55 2.33
CA ALA A 207 16.48 22.89 2.01
C ALA A 207 15.98 22.92 0.55
N LEU A 208 14.77 22.38 0.35
CA LEU A 208 14.06 22.41 -0.93
C LEU A 208 13.03 23.54 -0.92
N ASP A 209 13.15 24.44 -1.89
CA ASP A 209 12.13 25.41 -2.24
C ASP A 209 11.12 24.71 -3.16
N VAL A 210 10.05 24.19 -2.55
CA VAL A 210 9.02 23.41 -3.23
C VAL A 210 7.88 24.36 -3.59
N PRO A 211 7.38 24.38 -4.83
CA PRO A 211 6.31 25.28 -5.23
C PRO A 211 5.08 25.11 -4.34
N GLN A 212 4.52 26.23 -3.87
CA GLN A 212 3.27 26.25 -3.14
C GLN A 212 2.13 25.96 -4.11
N VAL A 213 1.50 24.79 -3.99
CA VAL A 213 0.43 24.36 -4.91
C VAL A 213 -0.82 25.21 -4.69
N THR A 214 -1.08 26.18 -5.56
CA THR A 214 -2.31 26.98 -5.49
C THR A 214 -3.49 26.31 -6.21
N SER A 215 -4.72 26.74 -5.91
CA SER A 215 -5.91 26.31 -6.65
C SER A 215 -5.95 26.80 -8.10
N ALA A 216 -5.10 27.76 -8.50
CA ALA A 216 -4.93 28.18 -9.89
C ALA A 216 -4.01 27.21 -10.63
N ASP A 217 -2.89 26.82 -10.00
CA ASP A 217 -1.94 25.84 -10.55
C ASP A 217 -2.62 24.49 -10.80
N LYS A 218 -3.42 24.02 -9.83
CA LYS A 218 -4.22 22.80 -10.00
C LYS A 218 -5.14 22.89 -11.21
N ARG A 219 -5.86 24.01 -11.39
CA ARG A 219 -6.78 24.20 -12.54
C ARG A 219 -6.03 24.23 -13.87
N ARG A 220 -4.92 24.97 -13.97
CA ARG A 220 -4.05 25.00 -15.17
C ARG A 220 -3.51 23.60 -15.51
N LEU A 221 -3.01 22.87 -14.51
CA LEU A 221 -2.49 21.51 -14.69
C LEU A 221 -3.58 20.54 -15.19
N VAL A 222 -4.78 20.62 -14.61
CA VAL A 222 -5.94 19.84 -15.04
C VAL A 222 -6.37 20.18 -16.47
N GLU A 223 -6.31 21.44 -16.88
CA GLU A 223 -6.61 21.86 -18.26
C GLU A 223 -5.58 21.29 -19.27
N ILE A 224 -4.28 21.37 -18.95
CA ILE A 224 -3.20 20.79 -19.76
C ILE A 224 -3.41 19.28 -19.93
N LEU A 225 -3.77 18.57 -18.85
CA LEU A 225 -4.04 17.13 -18.88
C LEU A 225 -5.33 16.78 -19.64
N LYS A 226 -6.39 17.59 -19.54
CA LYS A 226 -7.66 17.35 -20.26
C LYS A 226 -7.56 17.61 -21.77
N ARG A 227 -6.74 18.57 -22.19
CA ARG A 227 -6.66 19.04 -23.58
C ARG A 227 -5.23 18.94 -24.15
N PRO A 228 -4.61 17.74 -24.19
CA PRO A 228 -3.32 17.55 -24.85
C PRO A 228 -3.44 17.91 -26.34
N LYS A 229 -2.40 18.58 -26.85
CA LYS A 229 -2.38 19.21 -28.17
C LYS A 229 -2.56 18.14 -29.27
N PRO A 230 -3.56 18.25 -30.16
CA PRO A 230 -3.70 17.29 -31.26
C PRO A 230 -2.52 17.37 -32.23
N LEU A 231 -2.10 16.21 -32.74
CA LEU A 231 -1.11 16.06 -33.80
C LEU A 231 -1.77 15.48 -35.05
N GLU A 232 -1.11 15.64 -36.20
CA GLU A 232 -1.48 14.95 -37.43
C GLU A 232 -1.45 13.42 -37.23
N GLY A 233 -2.35 12.70 -37.89
CA GLY A 233 -2.59 11.27 -37.65
C GLY A 233 -3.45 10.95 -36.41
N GLY A 234 -3.88 11.95 -35.62
CA GLY A 234 -4.83 11.77 -34.52
C GLY A 234 -4.22 11.31 -33.19
N SER A 235 -2.88 11.31 -33.10
CA SER A 235 -2.16 11.30 -31.82
C SER A 235 -2.30 12.65 -31.11
N ARG A 236 -1.91 12.74 -29.83
CA ARG A 236 -1.88 14.01 -29.08
C ARG A 236 -0.55 14.17 -28.33
N SER A 237 0.06 15.34 -28.38
CA SER A 237 1.24 15.69 -27.57
C SER A 237 0.80 16.32 -26.24
N LEU A 238 1.31 15.77 -25.14
CA LEU A 238 1.23 16.33 -23.80
C LEU A 238 2.62 16.84 -23.43
N TYR A 239 2.74 18.15 -23.22
CA TYR A 239 3.97 18.78 -22.74
C TYR A 239 3.79 19.20 -21.29
N LEU A 240 4.68 18.75 -20.40
CA LEU A 240 4.71 19.13 -18.99
C LEU A 240 6.05 19.82 -18.69
N ALA A 241 6.01 21.10 -18.35
CA ALA A 241 7.21 21.83 -17.96
C ALA A 241 7.77 21.29 -16.62
N GLU A 242 9.04 21.56 -16.31
CA GLU A 242 9.64 21.17 -15.03
C GLU A 242 8.80 21.61 -13.82
N ASN A 243 8.26 22.83 -13.84
CA ASN A 243 7.37 23.32 -12.78
C ASN A 243 6.06 22.51 -12.67
N ASP A 244 5.51 22.04 -13.79
CA ASP A 244 4.30 21.22 -13.81
C ASP A 244 4.56 19.83 -13.20
N LEU A 245 5.73 19.24 -13.48
CA LEU A 245 6.19 18.01 -12.83
C LEU A 245 6.44 18.21 -11.32
N ASN A 246 6.99 19.35 -10.91
CA ASN A 246 7.19 19.70 -9.51
C ASN A 246 5.87 19.88 -8.75
N LEU A 247 4.85 20.49 -9.38
CA LEU A 247 3.49 20.57 -8.84
C LEU A 247 2.86 19.18 -8.70
N ILE A 248 2.95 18.31 -9.72
CA ILE A 248 2.49 16.91 -9.65
C ILE A 248 3.18 16.17 -8.50
N LEU A 249 4.50 16.31 -8.36
CA LEU A 249 5.27 15.66 -7.30
C LEU A 249 4.86 16.15 -5.91
N ALA A 250 4.72 17.46 -5.72
CA ALA A 250 4.28 18.05 -4.45
C ALA A 250 2.88 17.56 -4.05
N MET A 251 1.96 17.51 -5.01
CA MET A 251 0.59 17.00 -4.82
C MET A 251 0.56 15.50 -4.49
N GLY A 252 1.34 14.68 -5.20
CA GLY A 252 1.45 13.24 -4.95
C GLY A 252 2.12 12.93 -3.61
N MET A 253 3.23 13.63 -3.28
CA MET A 253 3.92 13.48 -2.00
C MET A 253 3.01 13.83 -0.83
N ALA A 254 2.21 14.89 -0.91
CA ALA A 254 1.27 15.26 0.15
C ALA A 254 0.21 14.16 0.44
N GLN A 255 -0.06 13.25 -0.51
CA GLN A 255 -0.94 12.09 -0.30
C GLN A 255 -0.21 10.89 0.32
N VAL A 256 1.06 10.65 -0.06
CA VAL A 256 1.83 9.44 0.33
C VAL A 256 2.68 9.62 1.58
N VAL A 257 3.30 10.79 1.76
CA VAL A 257 4.17 11.13 2.89
C VAL A 257 3.88 12.57 3.34
N PRO A 258 2.99 12.77 4.33
CA PRO A 258 2.72 14.10 4.86
C PRO A 258 4.00 14.80 5.34
N GLY A 259 4.17 16.07 4.97
CA GLY A 259 5.39 16.83 5.24
C GLY A 259 6.64 16.37 4.46
N GLY A 260 6.51 15.39 3.56
CA GLY A 260 7.53 15.07 2.56
C GLY A 260 7.71 16.21 1.58
N LYS A 261 8.97 16.46 1.19
CA LYS A 261 9.34 17.45 0.17
C LYS A 261 10.08 16.76 -0.96
N GLY A 262 9.88 17.25 -2.18
CA GLY A 262 10.56 16.77 -3.37
C GLY A 262 10.68 17.85 -4.42
N LEU A 263 11.75 17.79 -5.20
CA LEU A 263 11.97 18.60 -6.39
C LEU A 263 12.49 17.69 -7.51
N ILE A 264 12.00 17.87 -8.72
CA ILE A 264 12.49 17.33 -9.98
C ILE A 264 13.25 18.45 -10.69
N ALA A 265 14.41 18.13 -11.24
CA ALA A 265 15.13 18.99 -12.19
C ALA A 265 15.45 18.18 -13.45
N LEU A 266 15.20 18.80 -14.61
CA LEU A 266 15.36 18.19 -15.93
C LEU A 266 16.67 18.61 -16.58
N ASP A 267 17.26 17.69 -17.34
CA ASP A 267 18.39 17.90 -18.23
C ASP A 267 18.16 17.08 -19.51
N GLU A 268 18.94 17.31 -20.56
CA GLU A 268 18.71 16.68 -21.86
C GLU A 268 18.78 15.13 -21.75
N GLY A 269 17.65 14.47 -22.01
CA GLY A 269 17.49 13.01 -21.85
C GLY A 269 17.53 12.48 -20.40
N THR A 270 17.63 13.34 -19.38
CA THR A 270 17.91 12.94 -17.99
C THR A 270 16.96 13.61 -16.99
N ILE A 271 16.35 12.82 -16.11
CA ILE A 271 15.50 13.31 -15.02
C ILE A 271 16.25 13.11 -13.71
N SER A 272 16.39 14.17 -12.93
CA SER A 272 16.89 14.11 -11.56
C SER A 272 15.79 14.46 -10.57
N ALA A 273 15.78 13.82 -9.40
CA ALA A 273 14.91 14.20 -8.30
C ALA A 273 15.64 14.15 -6.95
N VAL A 274 15.31 15.11 -6.11
CA VAL A 274 15.81 15.25 -4.75
C VAL A 274 14.63 15.26 -3.80
N VAL A 275 14.67 14.41 -2.78
CA VAL A 275 13.55 14.15 -1.86
C VAL A 275 14.00 14.22 -0.40
N SER A 276 13.10 14.64 0.48
CA SER A 276 13.33 14.76 1.92
C SER A 276 12.06 14.32 2.66
N LEU A 277 12.10 13.12 3.23
CA LEU A 277 10.94 12.44 3.81
C LEU A 277 11.02 12.40 5.35
N PRO A 278 10.03 12.91 6.11
CA PRO A 278 10.02 12.81 7.57
C PRO A 278 9.75 11.36 8.02
N LEU A 279 10.62 10.82 8.87
CA LEU A 279 10.47 9.46 9.40
C LEU A 279 9.50 9.42 10.58
N ASN A 280 9.58 10.40 11.49
CA ASN A 280 8.77 10.48 12.71
C ASN A 280 7.99 11.80 12.78
N GLU A 281 6.67 11.71 13.00
CA GLU A 281 5.76 12.87 13.13
C GLU A 281 5.35 13.16 14.58
N SER A 282 5.57 12.20 15.49
CA SER A 282 5.15 12.26 16.90
C SER A 282 5.74 13.47 17.63
N ALA A 283 4.88 14.34 18.16
CA ALA A 283 5.28 15.47 18.98
C ALA A 283 6.10 14.99 20.20
N GLY A 284 7.30 15.56 20.38
CA GLY A 284 8.22 15.24 21.49
C GLY A 284 9.42 14.38 21.12
N LEU A 285 9.37 13.59 20.04
CA LEU A 285 10.53 12.84 19.55
C LEU A 285 11.41 13.68 18.61
N ARG A 286 12.73 13.45 18.65
CA ARG A 286 13.70 14.10 17.77
C ARG A 286 13.35 13.77 16.31
N ARG A 287 13.09 14.79 15.48
CA ARG A 287 12.73 14.59 14.07
C ARG A 287 13.93 14.05 13.29
N TRP A 288 13.69 13.00 12.51
CA TRP A 288 14.63 12.40 11.58
C TRP A 288 14.05 12.44 10.17
N TYR A 289 14.93 12.64 9.20
CA TYR A 289 14.58 12.76 7.79
C TYR A 289 15.38 11.74 6.97
N LEU A 290 14.72 11.12 6.00
CA LEU A 290 15.37 10.32 4.96
C LEU A 290 15.51 11.22 3.73
N ASN A 291 16.75 11.65 3.46
CA ASN A 291 17.04 12.48 2.30
C ASN A 291 17.51 11.57 1.16
N GLY A 292 17.01 11.76 -0.05
CA GLY A 292 17.37 10.98 -1.23
C GLY A 292 17.67 11.87 -2.42
N GLN A 293 18.59 11.44 -3.27
CA GLN A 293 18.77 11.97 -4.62
C GLN A 293 18.86 10.80 -5.60
N ALA A 294 18.19 10.92 -6.74
CA ALA A 294 18.29 9.95 -7.82
C ALA A 294 18.32 10.68 -9.16
N ALA A 295 19.04 10.12 -10.13
CA ALA A 295 18.99 10.53 -11.52
C ALA A 295 18.79 9.30 -12.39
N TRP A 296 17.91 9.42 -13.37
CA TRP A 296 17.55 8.33 -14.28
C TRP A 296 17.23 8.85 -15.68
N GLN A 297 17.32 7.96 -16.64
CA GLN A 297 16.91 8.18 -18.02
C GLN A 297 15.68 7.31 -18.32
N LEU A 298 14.81 7.81 -19.19
CA LEU A 298 13.62 7.11 -19.65
C LEU A 298 13.78 6.81 -21.14
N GLU A 299 13.68 5.53 -21.50
CA GLU A 299 13.75 5.04 -22.87
C GLU A 299 12.47 4.25 -23.17
N LEU A 300 11.87 4.45 -24.34
CA LEU A 300 10.64 3.77 -24.74
C LEU A 300 10.96 2.71 -25.79
N GLU A 301 11.02 1.45 -25.39
CA GLU A 301 11.24 0.30 -26.28
C GLU A 301 9.88 -0.34 -26.64
N GLY A 302 9.21 0.21 -27.66
CA GLY A 302 7.85 -0.20 -28.03
C GLY A 302 6.84 0.15 -26.93
N GLU A 303 6.04 -0.82 -26.49
CA GLU A 303 5.07 -0.64 -25.38
C GLU A 303 5.70 -0.70 -23.97
N ARG A 304 7.04 -0.73 -23.87
CA ARG A 304 7.75 -0.85 -22.58
C ARG A 304 8.55 0.40 -22.26
N LEU A 305 8.18 1.05 -21.16
CA LEU A 305 9.00 2.08 -20.53
C LEU A 305 10.16 1.42 -19.78
N LYS A 306 11.38 1.66 -20.27
CA LYS A 306 12.63 1.21 -19.69
C LYS A 306 13.25 2.37 -18.92
N VAL A 307 13.48 2.15 -17.62
CA VAL A 307 14.03 3.16 -16.71
C VAL A 307 15.48 2.77 -16.41
N ARG A 308 16.43 3.69 -16.61
CA ARG A 308 17.85 3.45 -16.33
C ARG A 308 18.35 4.41 -15.28
N PHE A 309 18.65 3.93 -14.08
CA PHE A 309 19.30 4.76 -13.06
C PHE A 309 20.75 5.07 -13.44
N LEU A 310 21.12 6.35 -13.37
CA LEU A 310 22.48 6.86 -13.51
C LEU A 310 23.20 6.89 -12.16
N HIS A 311 22.51 7.42 -11.14
CA HIS A 311 22.96 7.35 -9.75
C HIS A 311 21.77 7.39 -8.79
N CYS A 312 21.95 6.80 -7.60
CA CYS A 312 21.04 6.97 -6.49
C CYS A 312 21.83 7.05 -5.19
N ARG A 313 21.43 7.97 -4.30
CA ARG A 313 22.07 8.17 -3.00
C ARG A 313 21.01 8.46 -1.94
N ILE A 314 21.10 7.74 -0.83
CA ILE A 314 20.21 7.85 0.33
C ILE A 314 21.05 8.35 1.51
N GLY A 315 20.81 9.60 1.91
CA GLY A 315 21.61 10.34 2.89
C GLY A 315 23.05 10.50 2.42
N ARG A 316 23.95 9.73 3.03
CA ARG A 316 25.38 9.68 2.72
C ARG A 316 25.79 8.40 1.97
N LEU A 317 24.88 7.45 1.81
CA LEU A 317 25.14 6.17 1.15
C LEU A 317 24.82 6.27 -0.35
N ALA A 318 25.81 6.07 -1.23
CA ALA A 318 25.56 5.80 -2.64
C ALA A 318 25.03 4.37 -2.79
N VAL A 319 23.92 4.19 -3.50
CA VAL A 319 23.30 2.88 -3.73
C VAL A 319 23.97 2.24 -4.96
N PRO A 320 24.58 1.04 -4.83
CA PRO A 320 25.19 0.36 -5.96
C PRO A 320 24.19 0.00 -7.07
N GLN A 321 24.64 0.07 -8.33
CA GLN A 321 23.86 -0.22 -9.54
C GLN A 321 23.05 -1.54 -9.43
N PHE A 322 23.69 -2.62 -8.99
CA PHE A 322 23.06 -3.94 -8.90
C PHE A 322 21.86 -4.02 -7.93
N LEU A 323 21.78 -3.11 -6.94
CA LEU A 323 20.59 -2.99 -6.09
C LEU A 323 19.48 -2.20 -6.81
N LEU A 324 19.86 -1.14 -7.53
CA LEU A 324 18.93 -0.33 -8.31
C LEU A 324 18.24 -1.15 -9.39
N ASP A 325 18.99 -1.93 -10.15
CA ASP A 325 18.46 -2.80 -11.21
C ASP A 325 17.46 -3.83 -10.63
N GLN A 326 17.78 -4.45 -9.48
CA GLN A 326 16.85 -5.37 -8.79
C GLN A 326 15.60 -4.67 -8.24
N THR A 327 15.71 -3.42 -7.76
CA THR A 327 14.53 -2.64 -7.34
C THR A 327 13.69 -2.18 -8.51
N LEU A 328 14.28 -1.98 -9.70
CA LEU A 328 13.60 -1.50 -10.89
C LEU A 328 12.50 -2.46 -11.35
N ASP A 329 12.79 -3.76 -11.40
CA ASP A 329 11.81 -4.79 -11.75
C ASP A 329 10.63 -4.80 -10.78
N ALA A 330 10.91 -4.70 -9.48
CA ALA A 330 9.88 -4.68 -8.43
C ALA A 330 9.02 -3.39 -8.49
N MET A 331 9.66 -2.23 -8.71
CA MET A 331 8.98 -0.95 -8.88
C MET A 331 8.15 -0.93 -10.17
N THR A 332 8.63 -1.53 -11.26
CA THR A 332 7.91 -1.59 -12.53
C THR A 332 6.65 -2.45 -12.41
N VAL A 333 6.73 -3.61 -11.75
CA VAL A 333 5.56 -4.46 -11.46
C VAL A 333 4.55 -3.75 -10.54
N MET A 334 5.03 -3.00 -9.54
CA MET A 334 4.18 -2.21 -8.63
C MET A 334 3.47 -1.06 -9.35
N VAL A 335 4.21 -0.23 -10.10
CA VAL A 335 3.68 0.96 -10.79
C VAL A 335 2.74 0.56 -11.93
N LEU A 336 3.09 -0.47 -12.71
CA LEU A 336 2.23 -1.02 -13.78
C LEU A 336 1.15 -1.99 -13.28
N GLY A 337 1.04 -2.20 -11.96
CA GLY A 337 -0.11 -2.85 -11.34
C GLY A 337 -1.35 -1.94 -11.26
N ASP A 338 -1.16 -0.61 -11.28
CA ASP A 338 -2.27 0.34 -11.42
C ASP A 338 -2.78 0.32 -12.86
N ARG A 339 -4.08 0.02 -13.04
CA ARG A 339 -4.74 -0.05 -14.35
C ARG A 339 -4.60 1.25 -15.14
N ASP A 340 -4.66 2.39 -14.46
CA ASP A 340 -4.60 3.71 -15.09
C ASP A 340 -3.18 3.98 -15.61
N LEU A 341 -2.16 3.73 -14.77
CA LEU A 341 -0.76 3.94 -15.15
C LEU A 341 -0.31 2.95 -16.24
N LYS A 342 -0.77 1.70 -16.17
CA LYS A 342 -0.53 0.70 -17.22
C LYS A 342 -1.14 1.13 -18.55
N ALA A 343 -2.36 1.67 -18.53
CA ALA A 343 -2.99 2.21 -19.73
C ALA A 343 -2.23 3.42 -20.29
N VAL A 344 -1.78 4.36 -19.43
CA VAL A 344 -0.94 5.50 -19.87
C VAL A 344 0.33 5.01 -20.55
N VAL A 345 1.08 4.10 -19.94
CA VAL A 345 2.34 3.60 -20.53
C VAL A 345 2.10 2.87 -21.85
N ALA A 346 1.03 2.07 -21.97
CA ALA A 346 0.65 1.42 -23.22
C ALA A 346 0.15 2.39 -24.31
N ALA A 347 -0.18 3.64 -23.97
CA ALA A 347 -0.62 4.67 -24.91
C ALA A 347 0.49 5.65 -25.32
N LEU A 348 1.66 5.62 -24.66
CA LEU A 348 2.84 6.38 -25.07
C LEU A 348 3.39 5.79 -26.38
N GLY A 349 3.43 6.60 -27.44
CA GLY A 349 4.14 6.28 -28.68
C GLY A 349 5.54 6.89 -28.75
N ALA A 350 5.77 8.00 -28.04
CA ALA A 350 7.09 8.58 -27.82
C ALA A 350 7.14 9.33 -26.49
N LEU A 351 8.32 9.38 -25.88
CA LEU A 351 8.61 10.18 -24.70
C LEU A 351 9.97 10.87 -24.91
N ARG A 352 10.03 12.18 -24.71
CA ARG A 352 11.26 12.98 -24.82
C ARG A 352 11.43 13.83 -23.58
N VAL A 353 12.65 13.87 -23.05
CA VAL A 353 13.03 14.69 -21.90
C VAL A 353 13.91 15.82 -22.42
N HIS A 354 13.39 17.03 -22.37
CA HIS A 354 14.10 18.28 -22.66
C HIS A 354 14.52 18.93 -21.34
N SER A 355 15.40 19.94 -21.40
CA SER A 355 15.87 20.66 -20.22
C SER A 355 14.81 21.58 -19.58
N ASP A 356 13.72 21.89 -20.30
CA ASP A 356 12.61 22.74 -19.83
C ASP A 356 11.31 21.96 -19.54
N GLY A 357 11.18 20.73 -20.04
CA GLY A 357 9.98 19.91 -19.88
C GLY A 357 10.06 18.51 -20.50
N VAL A 358 9.00 17.74 -20.29
CA VAL A 358 8.83 16.39 -20.85
C VAL A 358 7.72 16.41 -21.89
N GLU A 359 8.02 15.98 -23.11
CA GLU A 359 7.04 15.74 -24.17
C GLU A 359 6.63 14.26 -24.20
N ALA A 360 5.34 13.99 -24.06
CA ALA A 360 4.74 12.66 -24.17
C ALA A 360 3.74 12.63 -25.35
N VAL A 361 4.01 11.79 -26.36
CA VAL A 361 3.11 11.59 -27.50
C VAL A 361 2.19 10.41 -27.22
N LEU A 362 0.88 10.67 -27.14
CA LEU A 362 -0.17 9.72 -26.84
C LEU A 362 -0.87 9.27 -28.13
N VAL A 363 -0.90 7.96 -28.40
CA VAL A 363 -1.43 7.38 -29.65
C VAL A 363 -2.87 6.89 -29.51
N SER A 364 -3.29 6.52 -28.30
CA SER A 364 -4.64 5.96 -28.06
C SER A 364 -5.68 7.04 -27.76
N ARG A 365 -6.72 7.15 -28.61
CA ARG A 365 -7.85 8.07 -28.39
C ARG A 365 -8.60 7.77 -27.08
N GLY A 366 -8.91 6.49 -26.83
CA GLY A 366 -9.71 6.07 -25.66
C GLY A 366 -9.01 6.20 -24.31
N LEU A 367 -7.71 6.50 -24.27
CA LEU A 367 -7.00 6.84 -23.03
C LEU A 367 -7.49 8.18 -22.48
N VAL A 368 -7.59 9.18 -23.35
CA VAL A 368 -7.89 10.57 -22.97
C VAL A 368 -9.28 10.68 -22.35
N ASP A 369 -10.23 9.88 -22.84
CA ASP A 369 -11.62 9.96 -22.43
C ASP A 369 -11.93 9.12 -21.17
N ARG A 370 -11.04 8.20 -20.76
CA ARG A 370 -11.27 7.28 -19.62
C ARG A 370 -10.26 7.37 -18.49
N VAL A 371 -8.98 7.55 -18.81
CA VAL A 371 -7.86 7.44 -17.85
C VAL A 371 -7.38 8.81 -17.39
N LEU A 372 -7.36 9.80 -18.28
CA LEU A 372 -7.02 11.17 -17.88
C LEU A 372 -8.00 11.76 -16.85
N PRO A 373 -9.33 11.53 -16.93
CA PRO A 373 -10.26 11.93 -15.86
C PRO A 373 -9.97 11.30 -14.50
N SER A 374 -9.60 10.01 -14.44
CA SER A 374 -9.27 9.36 -13.16
C SER A 374 -7.96 9.89 -12.56
N LEU A 375 -6.97 10.21 -13.40
CA LEU A 375 -5.72 10.85 -12.97
C LEU A 375 -5.94 12.29 -12.50
N VAL A 376 -6.76 13.07 -13.23
CA VAL A 376 -7.19 14.42 -12.82
C VAL A 376 -7.94 14.38 -11.49
N ALA A 377 -8.88 13.45 -11.30
CA ALA A 377 -9.56 13.27 -10.02
C ALA A 377 -8.58 12.97 -8.87
N ARG A 378 -7.54 12.15 -9.10
CA ARG A 378 -6.47 11.89 -8.11
C ARG A 378 -5.69 13.16 -7.76
N LEU A 379 -5.48 14.08 -8.71
CA LEU A 379 -4.78 15.35 -8.49
C LEU A 379 -5.65 16.38 -7.73
N GLY A 380 -6.94 16.47 -8.03
CA GLY A 380 -7.85 17.42 -7.37
C GLY A 380 -8.10 17.12 -5.88
N ARG A 381 -7.88 15.89 -5.42
CA ARG A 381 -8.08 15.45 -4.02
C ARG A 381 -7.44 16.38 -2.97
N ASN A 382 -8.16 16.54 -1.87
CA ASN A 382 -7.69 17.17 -0.64
C ASN A 382 -7.30 16.08 0.38
N PRO A 383 -6.00 15.79 0.63
CA PRO A 383 -5.59 14.69 1.50
C PRO A 383 -6.05 14.87 2.95
N GLY A 384 -6.14 16.12 3.43
CA GLY A 384 -6.71 16.43 4.74
C GLY A 384 -8.20 16.07 4.83
N MET A 385 -8.95 16.23 3.73
CA MET A 385 -10.35 15.85 3.67
C MET A 385 -10.54 14.33 3.61
N ALA A 386 -9.70 13.60 2.88
CA ALA A 386 -9.73 12.13 2.86
C ALA A 386 -9.52 11.54 4.27
N VAL A 387 -8.50 12.03 5.00
CA VAL A 387 -8.20 11.59 6.37
C VAL A 387 -9.35 11.93 7.33
N ARG A 388 -9.93 13.15 7.26
CA ARG A 388 -11.11 13.49 8.08
C ARG A 388 -12.31 12.59 7.73
N THR A 389 -12.60 12.38 6.45
CA THR A 389 -13.72 11.55 5.98
C THR A 389 -13.58 10.09 6.45
N ALA A 390 -12.36 9.53 6.47
CA ALA A 390 -12.10 8.20 7.00
C ALA A 390 -12.53 8.02 8.48
N VAL A 391 -12.38 9.05 9.31
CA VAL A 391 -12.82 9.04 10.71
C VAL A 391 -14.34 8.89 10.81
N TYR A 392 -15.10 9.66 10.02
CA TYR A 392 -16.56 9.56 9.96
C TYR A 392 -17.01 8.22 9.38
N TYR A 393 -16.40 7.78 8.27
CA TYR A 393 -16.70 6.51 7.61
C TYR A 393 -16.60 5.34 8.60
N ARG A 394 -15.49 5.25 9.34
CA ARG A 394 -15.30 4.23 10.38
C ARG A 394 -16.28 4.38 11.55
N HIS A 395 -16.55 5.59 12.02
CA HIS A 395 -17.51 5.83 13.11
C HIS A 395 -18.92 5.36 12.75
N LEU A 396 -19.40 5.70 11.54
CA LEU A 396 -20.73 5.34 11.06
C LEU A 396 -20.90 3.83 10.86
N ILE A 397 -19.86 3.11 10.43
CA ILE A 397 -19.88 1.64 10.33
C ILE A 397 -20.02 1.00 11.72
N VAL A 398 -19.30 1.50 12.72
CA VAL A 398 -19.40 1.00 14.11
C VAL A 398 -20.80 1.28 14.68
N ALA A 399 -21.33 2.49 14.47
CA ALA A 399 -22.64 2.90 14.95
C ALA A 399 -23.80 2.14 14.25
N ALA A 400 -23.66 1.82 12.96
CA ALA A 400 -24.67 1.10 12.18
C ALA A 400 -25.06 -0.28 12.72
N ARG A 401 -24.21 -0.89 13.56
CA ARG A 401 -24.50 -2.14 14.29
C ARG A 401 -25.64 -2.01 15.31
N GLN A 402 -25.91 -0.78 15.77
CA GLN A 402 -26.89 -0.46 16.81
C GLN A 402 -28.13 0.27 16.26
N PHE A 403 -28.12 0.69 15.00
CA PHE A 403 -29.24 1.42 14.42
C PHE A 403 -30.44 0.50 14.15
N PRO A 404 -31.67 0.91 14.47
CA PRO A 404 -32.90 0.22 14.07
C PRO A 404 -32.99 0.13 12.54
N GLN A 405 -33.91 -0.68 12.00
CA GLN A 405 -34.15 -0.72 10.55
C GLN A 405 -35.01 0.47 10.08
N GLU A 406 -36.00 0.86 10.87
CA GLU A 406 -36.79 2.07 10.66
C GLU A 406 -35.98 3.31 11.05
N GLY A 407 -36.13 4.40 10.29
CA GLY A 407 -35.44 5.66 10.58
C GLY A 407 -33.91 5.65 10.42
N ARG A 408 -33.31 4.63 9.78
CA ARG A 408 -31.84 4.54 9.55
C ARG A 408 -31.23 5.83 9.03
N PHE A 409 -31.86 6.48 8.05
CA PHE A 409 -31.40 7.74 7.46
C PHE A 409 -31.14 8.80 8.53
N SER A 410 -32.12 9.05 9.41
CA SER A 410 -31.99 10.01 10.50
C SER A 410 -30.98 9.57 11.57
N ALA A 411 -30.85 8.26 11.83
CA ALA A 411 -29.85 7.73 12.74
C ALA A 411 -28.40 7.94 12.22
N PHE A 412 -28.17 7.71 10.93
CA PHE A 412 -26.88 7.98 10.27
C PHE A 412 -26.53 9.47 10.29
N LEU A 413 -27.47 10.36 9.92
CA LEU A 413 -27.29 11.82 10.00
C LEU A 413 -26.98 12.29 11.42
N ARG A 414 -27.77 11.86 12.41
CA ARG A 414 -27.57 12.20 13.82
C ARG A 414 -26.20 11.74 14.31
N ALA A 415 -25.77 10.52 14.01
CA ALA A 415 -24.46 10.02 14.41
C ALA A 415 -23.31 10.82 13.78
N ALA A 416 -23.40 11.11 12.47
CA ALA A 416 -22.40 11.89 11.75
C ALA A 416 -22.26 13.30 12.35
N PHE A 417 -23.37 14.00 12.56
CA PHE A 417 -23.35 15.38 13.08
C PHE A 417 -23.12 15.47 14.61
N THR A 418 -23.40 14.41 15.37
CA THR A 418 -22.96 14.29 16.78
C THR A 418 -21.44 14.22 16.88
N LEU A 419 -20.80 13.43 16.01
CA LEU A 419 -19.33 13.39 15.92
C LEU A 419 -18.77 14.74 15.45
N ALA A 420 -19.39 15.37 14.45
CA ALA A 420 -18.98 16.69 13.97
C ALA A 420 -19.07 17.76 15.08
N ARG A 421 -20.18 17.82 15.82
CA ARG A 421 -20.34 18.70 16.99
C ARG A 421 -19.25 18.52 18.04
N THR A 422 -18.81 17.28 18.25
CA THR A 422 -17.76 16.94 19.23
C THR A 422 -16.38 17.38 18.73
N ARG A 423 -16.05 17.07 17.47
CA ARG A 423 -14.74 17.39 16.86
C ARG A 423 -14.56 18.89 16.60
N SER A 424 -15.65 19.61 16.36
CA SER A 424 -15.69 21.06 16.13
C SER A 424 -15.41 21.93 17.36
N ARG A 425 -15.07 21.31 18.50
CA ARG A 425 -14.48 22.00 19.67
C ARG A 425 -13.02 22.39 19.44
N GLU A 426 -12.31 21.61 18.63
CA GLU A 426 -10.87 21.74 18.37
C GLU A 426 -10.55 21.89 16.86
N ASN A 427 -11.58 21.78 16.00
CA ASN A 427 -11.45 21.78 14.55
C ASN A 427 -12.48 22.73 13.92
N ASP A 428 -12.21 23.14 12.68
CA ASP A 428 -13.13 23.90 11.84
C ASP A 428 -14.46 23.12 11.62
N PRO A 429 -15.62 23.68 12.02
CA PRO A 429 -16.91 23.02 11.88
C PRO A 429 -17.37 22.83 10.42
N MET A 430 -16.95 23.69 9.49
CA MET A 430 -17.27 23.54 8.07
C MET A 430 -16.54 22.31 7.50
N LEU A 431 -15.25 22.13 7.83
CA LEU A 431 -14.47 20.96 7.40
C LEU A 431 -14.96 19.65 8.04
N GLU A 432 -15.38 19.69 9.31
CA GLU A 432 -15.94 18.53 10.00
C GLU A 432 -17.32 18.14 9.42
N ASN A 433 -18.20 19.10 9.11
CA ASN A 433 -19.46 18.83 8.42
C ASN A 433 -19.24 18.29 6.99
N ARG A 434 -18.28 18.85 6.24
CA ARG A 434 -17.93 18.37 4.90
C ARG A 434 -17.48 16.91 4.92
N ALA A 435 -16.59 16.55 5.85
CA ALA A 435 -16.14 15.18 6.04
C ALA A 435 -17.27 14.22 6.46
N ALA A 436 -18.21 14.68 7.30
CA ALA A 436 -19.39 13.94 7.69
C ALA A 436 -20.31 13.62 6.50
N ILE A 437 -20.59 14.61 5.65
CA ILE A 437 -21.44 14.47 4.46
C ILE A 437 -20.78 13.56 3.42
N LEU A 438 -19.48 13.73 3.16
CA LEU A 438 -18.74 12.86 2.23
C LEU A 438 -18.74 11.40 2.70
N ALA A 439 -18.61 11.15 4.01
CA ALA A 439 -18.68 9.79 4.55
C ALA A 439 -20.07 9.17 4.39
N LEU A 440 -21.14 9.96 4.61
CA LEU A 440 -22.52 9.53 4.36
C LEU A 440 -22.73 9.23 2.86
N ALA A 441 -22.17 10.02 1.95
CA ALA A 441 -22.27 9.80 0.51
C ALA A 441 -21.55 8.54 0.01
N ILE A 442 -20.39 8.19 0.59
CA ILE A 442 -19.69 6.95 0.26
C ILE A 442 -20.46 5.72 0.80
N LEU A 443 -21.12 5.85 1.95
CA LEU A 443 -21.87 4.75 2.61
C LEU A 443 -23.28 4.53 2.04
N LEU A 444 -24.02 5.62 1.79
CA LEU A 444 -25.46 5.61 1.51
C LEU A 444 -25.80 6.12 0.09
N GLY A 445 -24.89 6.85 -0.54
CA GLY A 445 -25.00 7.35 -1.91
C GLY A 445 -24.39 6.40 -2.94
N HIS A 446 -23.09 6.57 -3.20
CA HIS A 446 -22.36 5.68 -4.10
C HIS A 446 -20.88 5.54 -3.75
N ARG A 447 -20.36 4.31 -3.91
CA ARG A 447 -18.94 4.01 -3.63
C ARG A 447 -17.97 4.82 -4.50
N GLN A 448 -18.34 5.19 -5.72
CA GLN A 448 -17.47 5.98 -6.62
C GLN A 448 -17.10 7.36 -6.05
N ILE A 449 -17.86 7.91 -5.09
CA ILE A 449 -17.49 9.12 -4.36
C ILE A 449 -16.13 8.96 -3.64
N GLU A 450 -15.76 7.74 -3.20
CA GLU A 450 -14.43 7.44 -2.62
C GLU A 450 -13.30 7.74 -3.62
N HIS A 451 -13.53 7.61 -4.93
CA HIS A 451 -12.52 7.93 -5.94
C HIS A 451 -12.26 9.44 -6.07
N LEU A 452 -13.26 10.29 -5.80
CA LEU A 452 -13.12 11.75 -5.84
C LEU A 452 -12.55 12.30 -4.53
N VAL A 453 -12.94 11.72 -3.38
CA VAL A 453 -12.43 12.13 -2.05
C VAL A 453 -11.01 11.63 -1.80
N GLY A 454 -10.69 10.42 -2.25
CA GLY A 454 -9.48 9.67 -1.87
C GLY A 454 -9.82 8.48 -0.95
N PRO A 455 -8.85 7.59 -0.69
CA PRO A 455 -9.10 6.35 0.04
C PRO A 455 -9.49 6.64 1.49
N VAL A 456 -10.74 6.33 1.85
CA VAL A 456 -11.26 6.48 3.22
C VAL A 456 -11.28 5.16 3.99
N SER A 457 -11.00 4.04 3.30
CA SER A 457 -11.20 2.69 3.82
C SER A 457 -10.27 1.65 3.18
N ASP A 458 -10.10 0.52 3.85
CA ASP A 458 -9.51 -0.70 3.30
C ASP A 458 -10.60 -1.72 2.90
N ASP A 459 -10.21 -2.81 2.23
CA ASP A 459 -11.19 -3.78 1.73
C ASP A 459 -11.92 -4.56 2.82
N ALA A 460 -11.29 -4.73 4.00
CA ALA A 460 -11.94 -5.32 5.16
C ALA A 460 -13.08 -4.42 5.64
N LEU A 461 -12.82 -3.13 5.87
CA LEU A 461 -13.82 -2.16 6.30
C LEU A 461 -14.91 -1.95 5.23
N ARG A 462 -14.55 -1.94 3.94
CA ARG A 462 -15.54 -1.93 2.83
C ARG A 462 -16.42 -3.17 2.76
N SER A 463 -15.90 -4.34 3.14
CA SER A 463 -16.70 -5.57 3.20
C SER A 463 -17.67 -5.53 4.37
N GLU A 464 -17.23 -5.00 5.52
CA GLU A 464 -18.06 -4.82 6.70
C GLU A 464 -19.16 -3.76 6.48
N ALA A 465 -18.84 -2.63 5.85
CA ALA A 465 -19.80 -1.60 5.46
C ALA A 465 -20.96 -2.19 4.64
N ARG A 466 -20.65 -2.93 3.57
CA ARG A 466 -21.64 -3.59 2.70
C ARG A 466 -22.56 -4.56 3.47
N ARG A 467 -22.04 -5.24 4.48
CA ARG A 467 -22.82 -6.14 5.35
C ARG A 467 -23.72 -5.38 6.33
N LEU A 468 -23.28 -4.22 6.84
CA LEU A 468 -23.94 -3.50 7.93
C LEU A 468 -24.87 -2.36 7.52
N MET A 469 -24.69 -1.73 6.35
CA MET A 469 -25.52 -0.58 5.97
C MET A 469 -27.00 -0.98 5.77
N GLY A 470 -27.24 -2.11 5.09
CA GLY A 470 -28.59 -2.54 4.70
C GLY A 470 -29.21 -1.61 3.65
N ARG A 471 -30.53 -1.71 3.46
CA ARG A 471 -31.29 -0.81 2.57
C ARG A 471 -31.77 0.40 3.36
N VAL A 472 -30.95 1.45 3.45
CA VAL A 472 -31.34 2.73 4.06
C VAL A 472 -32.27 3.47 3.12
N THR A 473 -33.39 3.98 3.65
CA THR A 473 -34.42 4.67 2.87
C THR A 473 -34.70 6.08 3.39
N LEU A 474 -35.04 6.98 2.47
CA LEU A 474 -35.51 8.33 2.70
C LEU A 474 -36.99 8.35 2.35
N ARG A 475 -37.88 8.57 3.34
CA ARG A 475 -39.34 8.42 3.21
C ARG A 475 -39.77 7.11 2.52
N GLY A 476 -39.12 5.99 2.86
CA GLY A 476 -39.40 4.68 2.28
C GLY A 476 -38.66 4.36 0.98
N ARG A 477 -38.07 5.34 0.29
CA ARG A 477 -37.32 5.14 -0.98
C ARG A 477 -35.79 5.10 -0.79
N PRO A 478 -35.09 4.04 -1.25
CA PRO A 478 -33.62 3.96 -1.18
C PRO A 478 -32.92 4.82 -2.23
N ASP A 479 -33.56 5.02 -3.37
CA ASP A 479 -33.12 5.81 -4.52
C ASP A 479 -33.07 7.30 -4.15
N TRP A 480 -34.10 7.85 -3.52
CA TRP A 480 -34.07 9.19 -2.91
C TRP A 480 -32.91 9.36 -1.91
N CYS A 481 -32.65 8.36 -1.06
CA CYS A 481 -31.50 8.39 -0.15
C CYS A 481 -30.17 8.47 -0.91
N ARG A 482 -30.06 7.73 -2.03
CA ARG A 482 -28.90 7.77 -2.92
C ARG A 482 -28.76 9.12 -3.63
N HIS A 483 -29.82 9.63 -4.23
CA HIS A 483 -29.86 10.95 -4.88
C HIS A 483 -29.44 12.06 -3.92
N TYR A 484 -30.06 12.10 -2.74
CA TYR A 484 -29.76 13.07 -1.69
C TYR A 484 -28.26 13.11 -1.34
N PHE A 485 -27.65 11.96 -1.00
CA PHE A 485 -26.24 11.98 -0.58
C PHE A 485 -25.24 12.07 -1.75
N VAL A 486 -25.57 11.56 -2.93
CA VAL A 486 -24.74 11.79 -4.13
C VAL A 486 -24.70 13.28 -4.44
N SER A 487 -25.85 13.93 -4.60
CA SER A 487 -25.93 15.36 -4.94
C SER A 487 -25.35 16.25 -3.83
N ALA A 488 -25.51 15.89 -2.55
CA ALA A 488 -24.81 16.54 -1.43
C ALA A 488 -23.28 16.47 -1.58
N ALA A 489 -22.71 15.32 -1.96
CA ALA A 489 -21.27 15.19 -2.17
C ALA A 489 -20.78 15.91 -3.42
N LEU A 490 -21.52 15.85 -4.54
CA LEU A 490 -21.16 16.57 -5.76
C LEU A 490 -21.14 18.09 -5.52
N ALA A 491 -22.13 18.65 -4.82
CA ALA A 491 -22.17 20.06 -4.43
C ALA A 491 -20.93 20.48 -3.62
N LEU A 492 -20.45 19.61 -2.72
CA LEU A 492 -19.21 19.85 -1.98
C LEU A 492 -17.97 19.73 -2.88
N LEU A 493 -17.90 18.76 -3.78
CA LEU A 493 -16.72 18.50 -4.61
C LEU A 493 -16.55 19.56 -5.72
N SER A 494 -17.64 20.03 -6.33
CA SER A 494 -17.60 21.11 -7.33
C SER A 494 -16.96 22.39 -6.79
N ASN A 495 -17.20 22.71 -5.51
CA ASN A 495 -16.58 23.84 -4.81
C ASN A 495 -15.07 23.65 -4.49
N GLU A 496 -14.47 22.49 -4.78
CA GLU A 496 -13.05 22.19 -4.51
C GLU A 496 -12.17 22.08 -5.78
N SER A 497 -12.67 22.53 -6.94
CA SER A 497 -12.05 22.40 -8.28
C SER A 497 -12.20 21.01 -8.93
N LEU A 498 -13.14 20.20 -8.46
CA LEU A 498 -13.50 18.87 -9.02
C LEU A 498 -14.85 18.90 -9.78
N SER A 499 -15.25 20.06 -10.30
CA SER A 499 -16.62 20.26 -10.82
C SER A 499 -16.92 19.45 -12.09
N ASP A 500 -15.94 19.27 -12.97
CA ASP A 500 -16.13 18.52 -14.21
C ASP A 500 -16.17 17.01 -13.91
N GLU A 501 -15.36 16.54 -12.96
CA GLU A 501 -15.31 15.15 -12.52
C GLU A 501 -16.58 14.78 -11.73
N ALA A 502 -17.12 15.75 -10.96
CA ALA A 502 -18.43 15.64 -10.34
C ALA A 502 -19.56 15.57 -11.37
N GLY A 503 -19.48 16.35 -12.46
CA GLY A 503 -20.39 16.29 -13.60
C GLY A 503 -20.35 14.94 -14.32
N LEU A 504 -19.17 14.49 -14.73
CA LEU A 504 -18.98 13.20 -15.40
C LEU A 504 -19.42 12.02 -14.52
N LEU A 505 -19.15 12.07 -13.21
CA LEU A 505 -19.65 11.04 -12.30
C LEU A 505 -21.18 11.06 -12.23
N LYS A 506 -21.84 12.23 -12.28
CA LYS A 506 -23.31 12.29 -12.36
C LYS A 506 -23.81 11.63 -13.64
N GLU A 507 -23.22 11.97 -14.78
CA GLU A 507 -23.55 11.37 -16.08
C GLU A 507 -23.36 9.84 -16.07
N GLU A 508 -22.29 9.30 -15.47
CA GLU A 508 -22.08 7.85 -15.35
C GLU A 508 -23.14 7.18 -14.46
N LEU A 509 -23.50 7.82 -13.33
CA LEU A 509 -24.50 7.33 -12.38
C LEU A 509 -25.92 7.32 -12.96
N ASP A 510 -26.21 8.22 -13.89
CA ASP A 510 -27.50 8.35 -14.57
C ASP A 510 -27.56 7.49 -15.84
N ALA A 511 -26.49 7.39 -16.62
CA ALA A 511 -26.38 6.48 -17.77
C ALA A 511 -26.56 5.00 -17.37
N GLY A 512 -26.09 4.62 -16.18
CA GLY A 512 -26.27 3.28 -15.63
C GLY A 512 -27.70 2.90 -15.23
N ARG A 513 -28.69 3.81 -15.34
CA ARG A 513 -30.07 3.58 -14.90
C ARG A 513 -31.06 3.15 -15.98
N GLY A 514 -30.74 3.35 -17.27
CA GLY A 514 -31.47 2.78 -18.40
C GLY A 514 -32.97 3.12 -18.50
N GLY A 515 -33.29 4.31 -19.01
CA GLY A 515 -34.55 4.54 -19.74
C GLY A 515 -35.86 4.57 -18.93
N SER A 516 -35.83 4.88 -17.64
CA SER A 516 -37.05 5.01 -16.81
C SER A 516 -37.87 6.29 -17.04
N GLY A 517 -37.41 7.21 -17.89
CA GLY A 517 -37.97 8.55 -18.04
C GLY A 517 -37.54 9.54 -16.95
N PHE A 518 -37.91 10.81 -17.14
CA PHE A 518 -37.67 11.91 -16.22
C PHE A 518 -38.53 11.79 -14.93
N SER A 519 -37.99 12.28 -13.82
CA SER A 519 -38.56 12.13 -12.47
C SER A 519 -38.38 13.42 -11.66
N PHE A 520 -39.51 14.09 -11.33
CA PHE A 520 -39.48 15.26 -10.44
C PHE A 520 -39.22 14.85 -8.98
N SER A 521 -39.50 13.60 -8.61
CA SER A 521 -39.28 13.12 -7.24
C SER A 521 -37.80 12.81 -6.95
N ASP A 522 -37.05 12.34 -7.94
CA ASP A 522 -35.59 12.24 -7.83
C ASP A 522 -34.96 13.65 -7.83
N LEU A 523 -35.54 14.60 -8.57
CA LEU A 523 -35.07 15.98 -8.62
C LEU A 523 -35.21 16.71 -7.27
N ILE A 524 -36.30 16.52 -6.52
CA ILE A 524 -36.40 17.09 -5.17
C ILE A 524 -35.37 16.46 -4.21
N ALA A 525 -34.99 15.19 -4.41
CA ALA A 525 -33.93 14.57 -3.62
C ALA A 525 -32.53 15.09 -3.97
N ASP A 526 -32.23 15.28 -5.25
CA ASP A 526 -30.99 15.94 -5.70
C ASP A 526 -30.88 17.37 -5.14
N ARG A 527 -31.97 18.15 -5.21
CA ARG A 527 -32.01 19.53 -4.69
C ARG A 527 -31.91 19.60 -3.17
N ALA A 528 -32.65 18.76 -2.44
CA ALA A 528 -32.57 18.69 -0.97
C ALA A 528 -31.15 18.35 -0.50
N GLY A 529 -30.50 17.37 -1.13
CA GLY A 529 -29.11 17.00 -0.85
C GLY A 529 -28.13 18.15 -1.12
N THR A 530 -28.30 18.84 -2.25
CA THR A 530 -27.50 20.01 -2.63
C THR A 530 -27.64 21.16 -1.62
N GLN A 531 -28.88 21.58 -1.33
CA GLN A 531 -29.15 22.66 -0.38
C GLN A 531 -28.68 22.30 1.03
N PHE A 532 -28.88 21.07 1.46
CA PHE A 532 -28.38 20.57 2.74
C PHE A 532 -26.86 20.70 2.87
N ALA A 533 -26.11 20.29 1.85
CA ALA A 533 -24.66 20.39 1.85
C ALA A 533 -24.17 21.85 1.92
N LEU A 534 -24.80 22.74 1.15
CA LEU A 534 -24.50 24.17 1.16
C LEU A 534 -24.85 24.79 2.52
N ALA A 535 -26.05 24.59 3.06
CA ALA A 535 -26.48 25.10 4.37
C ALA A 535 -25.58 24.58 5.51
N ALA A 536 -25.18 23.31 5.47
CA ALA A 536 -24.31 22.69 6.47
C ALA A 536 -22.84 23.16 6.41
N THR A 537 -22.39 23.79 5.32
CA THR A 537 -20.98 24.17 5.10
C THR A 537 -20.74 25.62 4.68
N ARG A 538 -21.79 26.46 4.61
CA ARG A 538 -21.77 27.87 4.18
C ARG A 538 -20.82 28.75 4.98
N ASP A 539 -20.91 28.69 6.31
CA ASP A 539 -20.10 29.46 7.25
C ASP A 539 -20.01 28.73 8.60
N GLU A 540 -19.09 29.13 9.48
CA GLU A 540 -18.89 28.48 10.79
C GLU A 540 -20.19 28.48 11.63
N ALA A 541 -20.95 29.56 11.62
CA ALA A 541 -22.17 29.67 12.42
C ALA A 541 -23.27 28.75 11.87
N ALA A 542 -23.43 28.66 10.54
CA ALA A 542 -24.33 27.73 9.87
C ALA A 542 -23.93 26.28 10.14
N ALA A 543 -22.64 25.96 10.04
CA ALA A 543 -22.10 24.64 10.33
C ALA A 543 -22.39 24.19 11.78
N ARG A 544 -22.19 25.08 12.76
CA ARG A 544 -22.53 24.82 14.18
C ARG A 544 -24.04 24.73 14.42
N ARG A 545 -24.86 25.56 13.76
CA ARG A 545 -26.34 25.45 13.83
C ARG A 545 -26.82 24.09 13.32
N MET A 546 -26.29 23.62 12.19
CA MET A 546 -26.62 22.30 11.62
C MET A 546 -26.24 21.16 12.57
N GLN A 547 -25.04 21.21 13.14
CA GLN A 547 -24.55 20.25 14.14
C GLN A 547 -25.50 20.13 15.33
N SER A 548 -25.94 21.25 15.90
CA SER A 548 -26.91 21.24 17.01
C SER A 548 -28.27 20.68 16.59
N ARG A 549 -28.83 21.15 15.47
CA ARG A 549 -30.13 20.70 14.95
C ARG A 549 -30.20 19.18 14.73
N LEU A 550 -29.13 18.56 14.22
CA LEU A 550 -29.12 17.13 13.89
C LEU A 550 -28.69 16.21 15.03
N ALA A 551 -27.83 16.67 15.95
CA ALA A 551 -27.26 15.82 16.99
C ALA A 551 -28.25 15.48 18.13
N ASP A 552 -29.15 16.41 18.47
CA ASP A 552 -30.08 16.27 19.60
C ASP A 552 -31.39 15.53 19.24
N GLY A 553 -31.49 15.04 18.00
CA GLY A 553 -32.68 14.39 17.46
C GLY A 553 -33.57 15.38 16.71
N PHE A 554 -34.04 14.97 15.52
CA PHE A 554 -34.75 15.85 14.59
C PHE A 554 -35.87 15.10 13.87
N GLN A 555 -36.89 15.85 13.44
CA GLN A 555 -37.93 15.36 12.55
C GLN A 555 -37.45 15.40 11.10
N LEU A 556 -37.76 14.39 10.28
CA LEU A 556 -37.25 14.27 8.91
C LEU A 556 -37.56 15.51 8.04
N GLY A 557 -38.71 16.16 8.28
CA GLY A 557 -39.12 17.42 7.64
C GLY A 557 -38.13 18.59 7.81
N LEU A 558 -37.18 18.51 8.76
CA LEU A 558 -36.08 19.46 8.87
C LEU A 558 -35.19 19.50 7.61
N VAL A 559 -34.99 18.34 6.97
CA VAL A 559 -34.04 18.16 5.86
C VAL A 559 -34.67 17.58 4.60
N PHE A 560 -35.92 17.08 4.66
CA PHE A 560 -36.62 16.52 3.50
C PHE A 560 -38.16 16.64 3.61
N PRO A 561 -38.83 17.33 2.66
CA PRO A 561 -40.28 17.56 2.69
C PRO A 561 -41.07 16.32 2.27
N GLU A 562 -42.41 16.36 2.34
CA GLU A 562 -43.25 15.34 1.68
C GLU A 562 -43.19 15.51 0.15
N ALA A 563 -43.09 14.39 -0.57
CA ALA A 563 -42.81 14.36 -2.01
C ALA A 563 -43.41 13.16 -2.76
N ALA A 564 -44.25 12.34 -2.11
CA ALA A 564 -44.80 11.11 -2.69
C ALA A 564 -45.85 11.35 -3.80
N ASP A 565 -46.25 12.61 -3.99
CA ASP A 565 -47.22 13.12 -4.96
C ASP A 565 -46.56 13.77 -6.20
N LEU A 566 -45.22 13.82 -6.27
CA LEU A 566 -44.52 14.40 -7.42
C LEU A 566 -44.55 13.47 -8.65
N PRO A 567 -44.66 14.02 -9.88
CA PRO A 567 -44.69 13.20 -11.10
C PRO A 567 -43.38 12.46 -11.40
N GLU A 568 -43.49 11.22 -11.88
CA GLU A 568 -42.38 10.32 -12.20
C GLU A 568 -42.66 9.50 -13.47
N GLY A 569 -41.62 8.92 -14.07
CA GLY A 569 -41.76 8.00 -15.20
C GLY A 569 -42.13 8.68 -16.52
N ILE A 570 -41.80 9.97 -16.66
CA ILE A 570 -42.19 10.82 -17.78
C ILE A 570 -41.25 10.53 -18.97
N SER A 571 -41.76 10.05 -20.11
CA SER A 571 -40.93 9.87 -21.31
C SER A 571 -40.45 11.22 -21.87
N ASP A 572 -39.40 11.23 -22.69
CA ASP A 572 -38.90 12.47 -23.30
C ASP A 572 -39.98 13.16 -24.15
N GLU A 573 -40.84 12.38 -24.84
CA GLU A 573 -41.98 12.92 -25.59
C GLU A 573 -43.08 13.50 -24.67
N GLN A 574 -43.31 12.90 -23.50
CA GLN A 574 -44.24 13.44 -22.51
C GLN A 574 -43.68 14.70 -21.84
N LEU A 575 -42.36 14.76 -21.60
CA LEU A 575 -41.70 15.93 -21.06
C LEU A 575 -41.81 17.11 -22.04
N GLU A 576 -41.57 16.87 -23.32
CA GLU A 576 -41.72 17.89 -24.36
C GLU A 576 -43.19 18.33 -24.52
N LYS A 577 -44.12 17.37 -24.62
CA LYS A 577 -45.54 17.63 -24.92
C LYS A 577 -46.33 18.20 -23.75
N ASP A 578 -46.19 17.64 -22.56
CA ASP A 578 -47.05 17.94 -21.41
C ASP A 578 -46.39 18.93 -20.42
N TYR A 579 -45.07 19.13 -20.51
CA TYR A 579 -44.33 20.07 -19.64
C TYR A 579 -43.60 21.21 -20.39
N GLY A 580 -43.61 21.18 -21.73
CA GLY A 580 -42.90 22.15 -22.58
C GLY A 580 -41.38 21.96 -22.62
N GLY A 581 -40.92 20.74 -22.36
CA GLY A 581 -39.49 20.40 -22.30
C GLY A 581 -38.81 20.89 -21.02
N VAL A 582 -37.49 20.69 -20.94
CA VAL A 582 -36.69 21.19 -19.80
C VAL A 582 -36.65 22.72 -19.83
N GLY A 583 -37.29 23.35 -18.85
CA GLY A 583 -37.45 24.80 -18.78
C GLY A 583 -38.74 25.35 -19.38
N GLY A 584 -39.67 24.50 -19.80
CA GLY A 584 -41.04 24.88 -20.16
C GLY A 584 -41.84 25.50 -19.02
N ALA A 585 -43.01 26.07 -19.30
CA ALA A 585 -43.80 26.80 -18.30
C ALA A 585 -44.33 25.86 -17.19
N GLU A 586 -44.94 24.75 -17.60
CA GLU A 586 -45.45 23.69 -16.73
C GLU A 586 -44.31 22.98 -15.98
N TYR A 587 -43.17 22.70 -16.64
CA TYR A 587 -41.96 22.25 -15.98
C TYR A 587 -41.56 23.19 -14.83
N ASN A 588 -41.46 24.50 -15.11
CA ASN A 588 -41.04 25.50 -14.13
C ASN A 588 -42.07 25.68 -12.99
N GLN A 589 -43.36 25.42 -13.21
CA GLN A 589 -44.35 25.38 -12.12
C GLN A 589 -44.04 24.26 -11.12
N VAL A 590 -43.73 23.05 -11.61
CA VAL A 590 -43.34 21.93 -10.73
C VAL A 590 -42.00 22.22 -10.03
N ILE A 591 -41.04 22.86 -10.71
CA ILE A 591 -39.81 23.35 -10.06
C ILE A 591 -40.11 24.36 -8.95
N GLY A 592 -40.99 25.33 -9.20
CA GLY A 592 -41.40 26.32 -8.20
C GLY A 592 -42.06 25.68 -6.98
N GLU A 593 -42.88 24.64 -7.18
CA GLU A 593 -43.47 23.85 -6.11
C GLU A 593 -42.41 23.05 -5.32
N ILE A 594 -41.43 22.45 -5.98
CA ILE A 594 -40.29 21.78 -5.34
C ILE A 594 -39.51 22.77 -4.47
N GLU A 595 -39.12 23.94 -5.01
CA GLU A 595 -38.37 24.94 -4.26
C GLU A 595 -39.19 25.51 -3.08
N ARG A 596 -40.51 25.69 -3.24
CA ARG A 596 -41.41 26.10 -2.16
C ARG A 596 -41.45 25.07 -1.02
N ARG A 597 -41.45 23.77 -1.33
CA ARG A 597 -41.39 22.69 -0.33
C ARG A 597 -40.05 22.65 0.38
N LEU A 598 -38.94 22.78 -0.35
CA LEU A 598 -37.59 22.80 0.20
C LEU A 598 -37.34 24.03 1.09
N ALA A 599 -37.88 25.20 0.72
CA ALA A 599 -37.84 26.40 1.55
C ALA A 599 -38.55 26.21 2.91
N GLY A 600 -39.50 25.27 3.02
CA GLY A 600 -40.15 24.90 4.29
C GLY A 600 -39.26 24.04 5.22
N CYS A 601 -38.15 23.49 4.73
CA CYS A 601 -37.22 22.70 5.52
C CYS A 601 -36.16 23.61 6.16
N GLU A 602 -36.29 23.93 7.45
CA GLU A 602 -35.37 24.86 8.12
C GLU A 602 -33.88 24.43 8.07
N GLY A 603 -33.61 23.14 7.91
CA GLY A 603 -32.26 22.57 7.77
C GLY A 603 -31.65 22.76 6.38
N LEU A 604 -32.34 23.41 5.44
CA LEU A 604 -31.84 23.75 4.11
C LEU A 604 -31.52 25.26 3.95
N GLN A 605 -31.67 26.06 5.02
CA GLN A 605 -31.48 27.52 5.07
C GLN A 605 -30.16 27.94 5.77
#